data_AF-A0A7C7X151-F1
#
_entry.id   AF-A0A7C7X151-F1
#
_cell.length_a   1.000
_cell.length_b   1.000
_cell.length_c   1.000
_cell.angle_alpha   90.00
_cell.angle_beta   90.00
_cell.angle_gamma   90.00
#
_symmetry.space_group_name_H-M   'P 1'
#
loop_
_entity.id
_entity.type
_entity.pdbx_description
1 polymer ?
#
loop_
_entity_poly.entity_id
_entity_poly.type
_entity_poly.pdbx_seq_one_letter_code
_entity_poly.pdbx_strand_id
1 'polypeptide(L)'
;MQLPRRRFILLIGMPIIIFGAAIPFAAFRWMVPRDPLNANMVQLGRWLATYDVSDETLKVQQQLVDRIQSSLPALSKSTASEHHLSTSQQDRLLANAERLQQVWFEQRTRQGSALKGNPQRVEFFRKQVASLLEMAELANRLVTKEGSRKDGDSMREFLANVAQWQSDASPNLRQAMKDTVRDGLLVYLAYFDVGDISLGSRRALAVRTAHSLDTPGRPNTPPVKFEGPARKTLQRNAELLMEGWFHTQAGDFDGKPTVEKTTFVIDLVARVKAWDLPVLLSAGGSKEETDQTKILLRLNEQIDVWIERAEPVVKLKMQALADAVRQQLVWDSLKGLVPFLGEQK
;
A
#
# COMPACT_ATOMS: atom_id res chain seq x y z
N MET A 1 32.22 -1.05 -18.37
CA MET A 1 32.47 -2.37 -17.74
C MET A 1 31.21 -2.74 -16.96
N GLN A 2 30.35 -3.55 -17.57
CA GLN A 2 29.05 -3.93 -17.00
C GLN A 2 29.26 -5.06 -15.99
N LEU A 3 28.88 -4.84 -14.74
CA LEU A 3 28.90 -5.89 -13.73
C LEU A 3 27.71 -6.84 -13.96
N PRO A 4 27.91 -8.17 -13.83
CA PRO A 4 26.89 -9.15 -14.19
C PRO A 4 25.77 -9.17 -13.15
N ARG A 5 24.55 -8.86 -13.59
CA ARG A 5 23.28 -9.12 -12.90
C ARG A 5 23.05 -10.63 -12.80
N ARG A 6 23.53 -11.29 -11.74
CA ARG A 6 23.12 -12.67 -11.44
C ARG A 6 22.97 -12.89 -9.92
N ARG A 7 21.76 -13.36 -9.58
CA ARG A 7 21.30 -14.00 -8.33
C ARG A 7 20.68 -13.08 -7.27
N PHE A 8 19.42 -12.71 -7.51
CA PHE A 8 18.40 -12.64 -6.47
C PHE A 8 17.16 -13.35 -7.03
N ILE A 9 17.06 -14.66 -6.77
CA ILE A 9 15.86 -15.46 -7.06
C ILE A 9 15.08 -15.51 -5.75
N LEU A 10 13.85 -15.01 -5.80
CA LEU A 10 12.72 -15.24 -4.90
C LEU A 10 11.96 -13.92 -4.79
N LEU A 11 10.79 -13.82 -5.41
CA LEU A 11 9.76 -12.84 -5.08
C LEU A 11 8.44 -13.17 -5.80
N ILE A 12 7.34 -12.98 -5.08
CA ILE A 12 6.06 -13.71 -5.18
C ILE A 12 4.94 -12.72 -5.44
N GLY A 13 4.00 -13.13 -6.31
CA GLY A 13 2.76 -12.42 -6.54
C GLY A 13 1.46 -13.22 -6.50
N MET A 14 1.50 -14.51 -6.19
CA MET A 14 0.27 -15.29 -5.98
C MET A 14 0.63 -16.50 -5.14
N PRO A 15 -0.19 -16.90 -4.17
CA PRO A 15 0.06 -18.13 -3.47
C PRO A 15 -0.13 -19.33 -4.39
N ILE A 16 0.97 -19.88 -4.88
CA ILE A 16 0.92 -21.06 -5.73
C ILE A 16 0.93 -22.30 -4.85
N ILE A 17 -0.19 -23.02 -4.84
CA ILE A 17 -0.29 -24.29 -4.15
C ILE A 17 -0.35 -25.44 -5.16
N ILE A 18 0.62 -26.34 -5.07
CA ILE A 18 0.65 -27.61 -5.81
C ILE A 18 0.29 -28.71 -4.81
N PHE A 19 -0.77 -29.49 -5.06
CA PHE A 19 -1.04 -30.74 -4.32
C PHE A 19 -0.62 -31.95 -5.14
N GLY A 20 0.04 -32.91 -4.49
CA GLY A 20 0.64 -34.06 -5.16
C GLY A 20 -0.33 -35.21 -5.38
N ALA A 21 -0.33 -35.73 -6.61
CA ALA A 21 -0.43 -37.17 -6.86
C ALA A 21 0.75 -37.54 -7.77
N ALA A 22 1.54 -38.53 -7.35
CA ALA A 22 2.74 -39.02 -8.04
C ALA A 22 2.33 -39.78 -9.31
N ILE A 23 2.53 -39.17 -10.48
CA ILE A 23 2.36 -39.83 -11.78
C ILE A 23 3.62 -39.54 -12.62
N PRO A 24 4.31 -40.56 -13.18
CA PRO A 24 5.55 -40.38 -13.94
C PRO A 24 5.37 -39.54 -15.21
N PHE A 25 6.35 -38.67 -15.47
CA PHE A 25 6.26 -37.49 -16.34
C PHE A 25 6.17 -37.76 -17.86
N ALA A 26 6.43 -38.98 -18.33
CA ALA A 26 6.36 -39.31 -19.76
C ALA A 26 4.91 -39.38 -20.29
N ALA A 27 3.94 -39.74 -19.44
CA ALA A 27 2.51 -39.69 -19.75
C ALA A 27 1.89 -38.28 -19.55
N PHE A 28 2.70 -37.31 -19.07
CA PHE A 28 2.25 -36.08 -18.40
C PHE A 28 2.04 -34.89 -19.34
N ARG A 29 2.75 -34.80 -20.47
CA ARG A 29 2.52 -33.76 -21.50
C ARG A 29 1.12 -33.85 -22.13
N TRP A 30 0.48 -35.03 -22.04
CA TRP A 30 -0.85 -35.30 -22.56
C TRP A 30 -1.97 -35.13 -21.51
N MET A 31 -1.64 -34.89 -20.24
CA MET A 31 -2.60 -34.78 -19.12
C MET A 31 -2.76 -33.35 -18.56
N VAL A 32 -2.06 -32.36 -19.11
CA VAL A 32 -2.32 -30.97 -18.73
C VAL A 32 -3.64 -30.54 -19.41
N PRO A 33 -4.69 -30.21 -18.65
CA PRO A 33 -5.95 -29.79 -19.26
C PRO A 33 -5.69 -28.58 -20.16
N ARG A 34 -6.17 -28.67 -21.41
CA ARG A 34 -6.17 -27.54 -22.34
C ARG A 34 -7.02 -26.38 -21.83
N ASP A 35 -7.92 -26.65 -20.89
CA ASP A 35 -8.82 -25.66 -20.31
C ASP A 35 -8.44 -25.35 -18.86
N PRO A 36 -7.70 -24.26 -18.62
CA PRO A 36 -7.29 -23.86 -17.27
C PRO A 36 -8.45 -23.34 -16.42
N LEU A 37 -9.64 -23.10 -16.98
CA LEU A 37 -10.81 -22.62 -16.24
C LEU A 37 -11.55 -23.75 -15.52
N ASN A 38 -11.47 -24.98 -16.04
CA ASN A 38 -12.11 -26.16 -15.46
C ASN A 38 -11.14 -27.08 -14.71
N ALA A 39 -9.83 -26.88 -14.87
CA ALA A 39 -8.76 -27.64 -14.21
C ALA A 39 -8.82 -27.55 -12.67
N ASN A 40 -8.72 -28.62 -11.88
CA ASN A 40 -8.66 -28.47 -10.42
C ASN A 40 -7.42 -27.65 -9.96
N MET A 41 -7.35 -27.20 -8.70
CA MET A 41 -6.28 -26.29 -8.25
C MET A 41 -4.86 -26.84 -8.46
N VAL A 42 -4.67 -28.16 -8.38
CA VAL A 42 -3.40 -28.82 -8.70
C VAL A 42 -3.05 -28.69 -10.17
N GLN A 43 -4.01 -29.02 -11.02
CA GLN A 43 -3.85 -28.95 -12.46
C GLN A 43 -3.63 -27.49 -12.90
N LEU A 44 -4.30 -26.53 -12.27
CA LEU A 44 -4.09 -25.11 -12.50
C LEU A 44 -2.68 -24.67 -12.08
N GLY A 45 -2.20 -25.05 -10.89
CA GLY A 45 -0.83 -24.75 -10.46
C GLY A 45 0.22 -25.34 -11.40
N ARG A 46 -0.01 -26.57 -11.88
CA ARG A 46 0.86 -27.20 -12.90
C ARG A 46 0.82 -26.48 -14.23
N TRP A 47 -0.37 -26.09 -14.70
CA TRP A 47 -0.55 -25.34 -15.95
C TRP A 47 0.16 -23.98 -15.88
N LEU A 48 0.02 -23.26 -14.76
CA LEU A 48 0.74 -22.00 -14.52
C LEU A 48 2.26 -22.16 -14.47
N ALA A 49 2.78 -23.34 -14.16
CA ALA A 49 4.22 -23.61 -14.15
C ALA A 49 4.78 -24.00 -15.53
N THR A 50 3.93 -24.32 -16.51
CA THR A 50 4.35 -24.80 -17.84
C THR A 50 3.95 -23.89 -19.00
N TYR A 51 2.81 -23.20 -18.92
CA TYR A 51 2.28 -22.35 -20.01
C TYR A 51 2.46 -20.88 -19.69
N ASP A 52 2.65 -20.02 -20.69
CA ASP A 52 2.68 -18.56 -20.52
C ASP A 52 1.25 -18.02 -20.51
N VAL A 53 0.81 -17.41 -19.40
CA VAL A 53 -0.52 -16.79 -19.29
C VAL A 53 -0.68 -15.64 -20.28
N SER A 54 0.41 -15.03 -20.72
CA SER A 54 0.40 -13.92 -21.67
C SER A 54 -0.08 -14.33 -23.06
N ASP A 55 0.02 -15.62 -23.40
CA ASP A 55 -0.46 -16.17 -24.67
C ASP A 55 -1.99 -16.34 -24.69
N GLU A 56 -2.65 -16.29 -23.52
CA GLU A 56 -4.10 -16.41 -23.40
C GLU A 56 -4.81 -15.07 -23.64
N THR A 57 -6.08 -15.14 -24.06
CA THR A 57 -6.89 -13.92 -24.21
C THR A 57 -7.09 -13.19 -22.89
N LEU A 58 -7.23 -11.86 -22.92
CA LEU A 58 -7.50 -11.06 -21.71
C LEU A 58 -8.72 -11.56 -20.91
N LYS A 59 -9.75 -12.06 -21.61
CA LYS A 59 -10.94 -12.64 -20.97
C LYS A 59 -10.59 -13.87 -20.14
N VAL A 60 -9.78 -14.78 -20.67
CA VAL A 60 -9.31 -15.97 -19.94
C VAL A 60 -8.44 -15.55 -18.76
N GLN A 61 -7.52 -14.60 -18.95
CA GLN A 61 -6.69 -14.07 -17.86
C GLN A 61 -7.56 -13.52 -16.70
N GLN A 62 -8.61 -12.75 -17.01
CA GLN A 62 -9.56 -12.23 -16.01
C GLN A 62 -10.35 -13.33 -15.31
N GLN A 63 -10.82 -14.34 -16.05
CA GLN A 63 -11.52 -15.48 -15.46
C GLN A 63 -10.60 -16.30 -14.54
N LEU A 64 -9.32 -16.44 -14.88
CA LEU A 64 -8.33 -17.08 -14.02
C LEU A 64 -8.12 -16.28 -12.73
N VAL A 65 -8.02 -14.96 -12.83
CA VAL A 65 -7.93 -14.08 -11.65
C VAL A 65 -9.13 -14.26 -10.72
N ASP A 66 -10.36 -14.18 -11.24
CA ASP A 66 -11.59 -14.32 -10.45
C ASP A 66 -11.69 -15.72 -9.81
N ARG A 67 -11.25 -16.75 -10.55
CA ARG A 67 -11.21 -18.12 -10.08
C ARG A 67 -10.20 -18.32 -8.94
N ILE A 68 -9.00 -17.77 -9.07
CA ILE A 68 -7.97 -17.92 -8.03
C ILE A 68 -8.39 -17.15 -6.78
N GLN A 69 -8.92 -15.92 -6.94
CA GLN A 69 -9.42 -15.15 -5.81
C GLN A 69 -10.55 -15.87 -5.05
N SER A 70 -11.52 -16.48 -5.75
CA SER A 70 -12.60 -17.24 -5.10
C SER A 70 -12.11 -18.51 -4.40
N SER A 71 -10.94 -19.01 -4.78
CA SER A 71 -10.34 -20.22 -4.21
C SER A 71 -9.39 -19.92 -3.03
N LEU A 72 -9.06 -18.65 -2.76
CA LEU A 72 -8.14 -18.26 -1.68
C LEU A 72 -8.52 -18.83 -0.30
N PRO A 73 -9.79 -18.84 0.15
CA PRO A 73 -10.14 -19.38 1.46
C PRO A 73 -9.93 -20.89 1.59
N ALA A 74 -10.00 -21.63 0.47
CA ALA A 74 -9.71 -23.06 0.44
C ALA A 74 -8.21 -23.31 0.38
N LEU A 75 -7.49 -22.50 -0.40
CA LEU A 75 -6.03 -22.55 -0.52
C LEU A 75 -5.35 -22.21 0.81
N SER A 76 -5.86 -21.22 1.54
CA SER A 76 -5.31 -20.83 2.84
C SER A 76 -5.43 -21.93 3.90
N LYS A 77 -6.42 -22.81 3.82
CA LYS A 77 -6.59 -23.92 4.77
C LYS A 77 -5.73 -25.15 4.45
N SER A 78 -5.13 -25.18 3.28
CA SER A 78 -4.56 -26.41 2.75
C SER A 78 -3.04 -26.43 2.88
N THR A 79 -2.50 -27.62 3.19
CA THR A 79 -1.07 -27.83 3.42
C THR A 79 -0.34 -27.99 2.10
N ALA A 80 0.47 -26.99 1.73
CA ALA A 80 1.31 -27.08 0.53
C ALA A 80 2.15 -28.37 0.57
N SER A 81 2.04 -29.17 -0.49
CA SER A 81 2.85 -30.37 -0.68
C SER A 81 4.19 -29.98 -1.32
N GLU A 82 5.29 -30.52 -0.81
CA GLU A 82 6.62 -30.28 -1.37
C GLU A 82 6.72 -30.97 -2.75
N HIS A 83 6.64 -30.18 -3.81
CA HIS A 83 7.04 -30.60 -5.15
C HIS A 83 8.16 -29.68 -5.62
N HIS A 84 9.30 -30.27 -5.92
CA HIS A 84 10.43 -29.54 -6.49
C HIS A 84 10.11 -29.18 -7.94
N LEU A 85 9.76 -27.92 -8.18
CA LEU A 85 9.71 -27.34 -9.52
C LEU A 85 11.14 -27.17 -10.05
N SER A 86 11.35 -27.35 -11.35
CA SER A 86 12.60 -26.94 -11.99
C SER A 86 12.73 -25.41 -11.95
N THR A 87 13.96 -24.88 -12.06
CA THR A 87 14.19 -23.43 -12.14
C THR A 87 13.36 -22.77 -13.25
N SER A 88 13.26 -23.39 -14.42
CA SER A 88 12.46 -22.87 -15.53
C SER A 88 10.96 -22.82 -15.22
N GLN A 89 10.46 -23.79 -14.44
CA GLN A 89 9.06 -23.82 -14.00
C GLN A 89 8.78 -22.78 -12.92
N GLN A 90 9.72 -22.59 -12.00
CA GLN A 90 9.65 -21.51 -11.01
C GLN A 90 9.62 -20.15 -11.70
N ASP A 91 10.54 -19.90 -12.63
CA ASP A 91 10.61 -18.64 -13.39
C ASP A 91 9.31 -18.38 -14.18
N ARG A 92 8.79 -19.42 -14.86
CA ARG A 92 7.51 -19.33 -15.59
C ARG A 92 6.35 -18.98 -14.67
N LEU A 93 6.28 -19.65 -13.53
CA LEU A 93 5.23 -19.48 -12.55
C LEU A 93 5.25 -18.07 -11.94
N LEU A 94 6.45 -17.53 -11.66
CA LEU A 94 6.63 -16.18 -11.18
C LEU A 94 6.16 -15.14 -12.20
N ALA A 95 6.57 -15.29 -13.46
CA ALA A 95 6.13 -14.41 -14.54
C ALA A 95 4.60 -14.41 -14.71
N ASN A 96 3.98 -15.60 -14.61
CA ASN A 96 2.52 -15.72 -14.68
C ASN A 96 1.82 -15.12 -13.46
N ALA A 97 2.39 -15.26 -12.26
CA ALA A 97 1.85 -14.66 -11.05
C ALA A 97 1.84 -13.13 -11.17
N GLU A 98 2.98 -12.53 -11.56
CA GLU A 98 3.07 -11.08 -11.80
C GLU A 98 2.06 -10.62 -12.85
N ARG A 99 1.94 -11.36 -13.97
CA ARG A 99 0.96 -11.04 -15.01
C ARG A 99 -0.48 -11.08 -14.50
N LEU A 100 -0.84 -12.11 -13.73
CA LEU A 100 -2.17 -12.24 -13.15
C LEU A 100 -2.45 -11.16 -12.10
N GLN A 101 -1.46 -10.71 -11.33
CA GLN A 101 -1.61 -9.58 -10.43
C GLN A 101 -1.89 -8.28 -11.18
N GLN A 102 -1.17 -8.03 -12.28
CA GLN A 102 -1.42 -6.87 -13.13
C GLN A 102 -2.86 -6.90 -13.65
N VAL A 103 -3.30 -8.04 -14.21
CA VAL A 103 -4.66 -8.23 -14.71
C VAL A 103 -5.69 -8.03 -13.60
N TRP A 104 -5.44 -8.56 -12.39
CA TRP A 104 -6.28 -8.34 -11.22
C TRP A 104 -6.39 -6.86 -10.90
N PHE A 105 -5.27 -6.14 -10.80
CA PHE A 105 -5.28 -4.74 -10.41
C PHE A 105 -6.00 -3.86 -11.44
N GLU A 106 -5.76 -4.10 -12.74
CA GLU A 106 -6.47 -3.43 -13.83
C GLU A 106 -7.98 -3.72 -13.80
N GLN A 107 -8.36 -4.98 -13.61
CA GLN A 107 -9.75 -5.41 -13.56
C GLN A 107 -10.48 -4.77 -12.35
N ARG A 108 -9.88 -4.81 -11.16
CA ARG A 108 -10.46 -4.20 -9.95
C ARG A 108 -10.50 -2.68 -10.02
N THR A 109 -9.52 -2.05 -10.67
CA THR A 109 -9.55 -0.61 -10.96
C THR A 109 -10.77 -0.25 -11.81
N ARG A 110 -10.99 -0.96 -12.92
CA ARG A 110 -12.15 -0.72 -13.80
C ARG A 110 -13.47 -0.96 -13.07
N GLN A 111 -13.60 -2.09 -12.35
CA GLN A 111 -14.79 -2.42 -11.57
C GLN A 111 -15.07 -1.37 -10.48
N GLY A 112 -14.06 -0.97 -9.70
CA GLY A 112 -14.20 0.03 -8.64
C GLY A 112 -14.57 1.41 -9.19
N SER A 113 -13.94 1.83 -10.29
CA SER A 113 -14.23 3.12 -10.95
C SER A 113 -15.65 3.21 -11.52
N ALA A 114 -16.28 2.07 -11.86
CA ALA A 114 -17.64 2.02 -12.38
C ALA A 114 -18.72 2.15 -11.28
N LEU A 115 -18.36 1.99 -10.00
CA LEU A 115 -19.28 2.09 -8.88
C LEU A 115 -19.60 3.55 -8.55
N LYS A 116 -20.89 3.90 -8.51
CA LYS A 116 -21.35 5.26 -8.21
C LYS A 116 -21.68 5.50 -6.74
N GLY A 117 -22.07 4.46 -5.99
CA GLY A 117 -22.49 4.58 -4.59
C GLY A 117 -21.34 4.44 -3.59
N ASN A 118 -21.29 5.33 -2.59
CA ASN A 118 -20.28 5.25 -1.52
C ASN A 118 -20.32 3.91 -0.75
N PRO A 119 -21.48 3.41 -0.27
CA PRO A 119 -21.51 2.14 0.46
C PRO A 119 -21.05 0.94 -0.39
N GLN A 120 -21.38 0.94 -1.68
CA GLN A 120 -20.98 -0.10 -2.63
C GLN A 120 -19.47 -0.09 -2.85
N ARG A 121 -18.86 1.10 -2.98
CA ARG A 121 -17.40 1.27 -3.10
C ARG A 121 -16.67 0.81 -1.84
N VAL A 122 -17.14 1.22 -0.66
CA VAL A 122 -16.58 0.75 0.63
C VAL A 122 -16.55 -0.77 0.66
N GLU A 123 -17.70 -1.42 0.41
CA GLU A 123 -17.81 -2.87 0.50
C GLU A 123 -16.97 -3.59 -0.57
N PHE A 124 -16.94 -3.05 -1.79
CA PHE A 124 -16.10 -3.59 -2.86
C PHE A 124 -14.62 -3.57 -2.47
N PHE A 125 -14.10 -2.42 -2.08
CA PHE A 125 -12.69 -2.29 -1.70
C PHE A 125 -12.36 -3.06 -0.42
N ARG A 126 -13.31 -3.18 0.52
CA ARG A 126 -13.13 -3.99 1.74
C ARG A 126 -12.84 -5.45 1.38
N LYS A 127 -13.60 -6.02 0.43
CA LYS A 127 -13.35 -7.37 -0.08
C LYS A 127 -12.00 -7.49 -0.79
N GLN A 128 -11.62 -6.50 -1.60
CA GLN A 128 -10.33 -6.54 -2.31
C GLN A 128 -9.14 -6.44 -1.36
N VAL A 129 -9.21 -5.58 -0.35
CA VAL A 129 -8.19 -5.47 0.71
C VAL A 129 -8.08 -6.78 1.49
N ALA A 130 -9.20 -7.38 1.88
CA ALA A 130 -9.19 -8.68 2.55
C ALA A 130 -8.52 -9.77 1.69
N SER A 131 -8.87 -9.86 0.40
CA SER A 131 -8.22 -10.80 -0.52
C SER A 131 -6.72 -10.54 -0.69
N LEU A 132 -6.27 -9.28 -0.72
CA LEU A 132 -4.84 -8.94 -0.77
C LEU A 132 -4.10 -9.40 0.48
N LEU A 133 -4.70 -9.23 1.66
CA LEU A 133 -4.12 -9.68 2.92
C LEU A 133 -4.04 -11.21 2.99
N GLU A 134 -5.10 -11.91 2.58
CA GLU A 134 -5.09 -13.39 2.49
C GLU A 134 -4.01 -13.89 1.51
N MET A 135 -3.87 -13.25 0.35
CA MET A 135 -2.82 -13.57 -0.62
C MET A 135 -1.42 -13.35 -0.04
N ALA A 136 -1.20 -12.24 0.66
CA ALA A 136 0.08 -11.90 1.27
C ALA A 136 0.45 -12.88 2.40
N GLU A 137 -0.53 -13.26 3.24
CA GLU A 137 -0.33 -14.27 4.29
C GLU A 137 0.05 -15.61 3.67
N LEU A 138 -0.71 -16.05 2.65
CA LEU A 138 -0.46 -17.32 2.00
C LEU A 138 0.90 -17.34 1.29
N ALA A 139 1.29 -16.24 0.63
CA ALA A 139 2.63 -16.06 0.08
C ALA A 139 3.73 -16.18 1.15
N ASN A 140 3.58 -15.50 2.30
CA ASN A 140 4.57 -15.55 3.37
C ASN A 140 4.73 -16.97 3.94
N ARG A 141 3.63 -17.71 4.14
CA ARG A 141 3.68 -19.11 4.61
C ARG A 141 4.40 -20.06 3.64
N LEU A 142 4.31 -19.80 2.34
CA LEU A 142 5.01 -20.59 1.34
C LEU A 142 6.52 -20.32 1.39
N VAL A 143 6.95 -19.09 1.66
CA VAL A 143 8.38 -18.74 1.73
C VAL A 143 9.04 -19.08 3.06
N THR A 144 8.35 -18.91 4.20
CA THR A 144 8.94 -19.15 5.52
C THR A 144 9.33 -20.63 5.71
N LYS A 145 8.70 -21.55 4.99
CA LYS A 145 9.14 -22.95 4.90
C LYS A 145 10.52 -23.15 4.23
N GLU A 146 10.92 -22.23 3.34
CA GLU A 146 12.23 -22.25 2.65
C GLU A 146 13.29 -21.36 3.34
N GLY A 147 13.02 -20.85 4.54
CA GLY A 147 14.03 -20.34 5.49
C GLY A 147 14.77 -19.04 5.14
N SER A 148 14.40 -18.33 4.06
CA SER A 148 15.26 -17.28 3.50
C SER A 148 14.67 -15.86 3.44
N ARG A 149 13.45 -15.63 3.97
CA ARG A 149 12.77 -14.34 3.77
C ARG A 149 12.12 -13.75 5.02
N LYS A 150 12.21 -12.42 5.14
CA LYS A 150 11.59 -11.62 6.21
C LYS A 150 10.13 -11.32 5.89
N ASP A 151 9.30 -11.29 6.93
CA ASP A 151 7.89 -10.90 6.83
C ASP A 151 7.71 -9.55 6.12
N GLY A 152 6.71 -9.49 5.23
CA GLY A 152 6.28 -8.26 4.56
C GLY A 152 6.93 -7.97 3.20
N ASP A 153 7.91 -8.76 2.76
CA ASP A 153 8.53 -8.57 1.43
C ASP A 153 7.56 -8.71 0.25
N SER A 154 6.65 -9.69 0.29
CA SER A 154 5.70 -9.95 -0.80
C SER A 154 4.77 -8.74 -1.05
N MET A 155 4.31 -8.10 0.03
CA MET A 155 3.51 -6.88 -0.06
C MET A 155 4.34 -5.69 -0.56
N ARG A 156 5.63 -5.61 -0.17
CA ARG A 156 6.52 -4.54 -0.65
C ARG A 156 6.72 -4.61 -2.16
N GLU A 157 6.94 -5.80 -2.70
CA GLU A 157 7.08 -6.01 -4.13
C GLU A 157 5.76 -5.71 -4.86
N PHE A 158 4.63 -6.24 -4.39
CA PHE A 158 3.34 -5.94 -5.01
C PHE A 158 3.11 -4.43 -5.15
N LEU A 159 3.39 -3.65 -4.09
CA LEU A 159 3.26 -2.19 -4.14
C LEU A 159 4.27 -1.52 -5.08
N ALA A 160 5.48 -2.08 -5.24
CA ALA A 160 6.45 -1.60 -6.23
C ALA A 160 5.95 -1.86 -7.65
N ASN A 161 5.37 -3.04 -7.89
CA ASN A 161 4.78 -3.41 -9.18
C ASN A 161 3.57 -2.53 -9.51
N VAL A 162 2.72 -2.20 -8.54
CA VAL A 162 1.61 -1.25 -8.72
C VAL A 162 2.11 0.12 -9.19
N ALA A 163 3.20 0.64 -8.63
CA ALA A 163 3.78 1.91 -9.07
C ALA A 163 4.28 1.83 -10.52
N GLN A 164 4.91 0.72 -10.89
CA GLN A 164 5.34 0.46 -12.27
C GLN A 164 4.15 0.38 -13.24
N TRP A 165 3.11 -0.39 -12.91
CA TRP A 165 1.91 -0.52 -13.73
C TRP A 165 1.16 0.80 -13.90
N GLN A 166 1.16 1.66 -12.88
CA GLN A 166 0.63 3.02 -12.98
C GLN A 166 1.44 3.87 -13.97
N SER A 167 2.77 3.75 -13.94
CA SER A 167 3.67 4.44 -14.88
C SER A 167 3.39 4.01 -16.33
N ASP A 168 3.22 2.71 -16.55
CA ASP A 168 3.05 2.13 -17.89
C ASP A 168 1.63 2.31 -18.45
N ALA A 169 0.64 2.59 -17.60
CA ALA A 169 -0.75 2.79 -17.99
C ALA A 169 -0.99 4.09 -18.77
N SER A 170 -2.03 4.09 -19.61
CA SER A 170 -2.53 5.30 -20.28
C SER A 170 -2.99 6.36 -19.25
N PRO A 171 -2.99 7.67 -19.56
CA PRO A 171 -3.29 8.72 -18.58
C PRO A 171 -4.61 8.51 -17.81
N ASN A 172 -5.68 8.11 -18.51
CA ASN A 172 -6.99 7.86 -17.90
C ASN A 172 -6.96 6.65 -16.96
N LEU A 173 -6.32 5.55 -17.38
CA LEU A 173 -6.20 4.34 -16.55
C LEU A 173 -5.27 4.58 -15.36
N ARG A 174 -4.16 5.29 -15.56
CA ARG A 174 -3.23 5.70 -14.50
C ARG A 174 -3.94 6.46 -13.39
N GLN A 175 -4.79 7.44 -13.73
CA GLN A 175 -5.53 8.18 -12.71
C GLN A 175 -6.56 7.28 -12.00
N ALA A 176 -7.26 6.40 -12.72
CA ALA A 176 -8.18 5.44 -12.10
C ALA A 176 -7.45 4.46 -11.15
N MET A 177 -6.24 4.03 -11.50
CA MET A 177 -5.38 3.20 -10.65
C MET A 177 -4.94 3.94 -9.39
N LYS A 178 -4.58 5.22 -9.50
CA LYS A 178 -4.25 6.07 -8.34
C LYS A 178 -5.45 6.21 -7.39
N ASP A 179 -6.63 6.51 -7.93
CA ASP A 179 -7.87 6.59 -7.16
C ASP A 179 -8.17 5.26 -6.46
N THR A 180 -7.96 4.13 -7.15
CA THR A 180 -8.15 2.77 -6.62
C THR A 180 -7.20 2.47 -5.45
N VAL A 181 -5.92 2.82 -5.57
CA VAL A 181 -4.94 2.65 -4.47
C VAL A 181 -5.32 3.51 -3.28
N ARG A 182 -5.70 4.79 -3.52
CA ARG A 182 -6.15 5.70 -2.48
C ARG A 182 -7.35 5.13 -1.72
N ASP A 183 -8.38 4.69 -2.44
CA ASP A 183 -9.60 4.16 -1.82
C ASP A 183 -9.35 2.86 -1.08
N GLY A 184 -8.53 1.97 -1.65
CA GLY A 184 -8.10 0.74 -0.98
C GLY A 184 -7.35 1.02 0.31
N LEU A 185 -6.45 2.00 0.32
CA LEU A 185 -5.73 2.43 1.52
C LEU A 185 -6.68 3.02 2.57
N LEU A 186 -7.61 3.89 2.17
CA LEU A 186 -8.60 4.45 3.10
C LEU A 186 -9.46 3.36 3.73
N VAL A 187 -9.90 2.37 2.96
CA VAL A 187 -10.67 1.24 3.48
C VAL A 187 -9.80 0.36 4.38
N TYR A 188 -8.54 0.12 4.02
CA TYR A 188 -7.60 -0.59 4.91
C TYR A 188 -7.50 0.12 6.28
N LEU A 189 -7.26 1.43 6.26
CA LEU A 189 -7.14 2.23 7.49
C LEU A 189 -8.47 2.37 8.25
N ALA A 190 -9.62 2.19 7.61
CA ALA A 190 -10.91 2.26 8.29
C ALA A 190 -11.32 0.94 8.98
N TYR A 191 -10.77 -0.20 8.56
CA TYR A 191 -11.20 -1.52 9.01
C TYR A 191 -10.12 -2.38 9.68
N PHE A 192 -8.85 -2.03 9.54
CA PHE A 192 -7.73 -2.78 10.13
C PHE A 192 -6.95 -1.88 11.09
N ASP A 193 -6.75 -2.31 12.34
CA ASP A 193 -6.03 -1.52 13.34
C ASP A 193 -4.52 -1.53 13.01
N VAL A 194 -3.95 -0.37 12.68
CA VAL A 194 -2.50 -0.26 12.44
C VAL A 194 -1.72 -0.22 13.75
N GLY A 195 -2.40 -0.16 14.90
CA GLY A 195 -1.82 -0.32 16.22
C GLY A 195 -1.13 -1.66 16.43
N ASP A 196 -1.64 -2.72 15.77
CA ASP A 196 -1.19 -4.09 15.96
C ASP A 196 0.10 -4.44 15.19
N ILE A 197 0.51 -3.60 14.22
CA ILE A 197 1.74 -3.81 13.46
C ILE A 197 2.94 -3.12 14.13
N SER A 198 4.14 -3.65 13.88
CA SER A 198 5.38 -3.08 14.44
C SER A 198 5.57 -1.60 14.09
N LEU A 199 6.28 -0.85 14.96
CA LEU A 199 6.61 0.54 14.70
C LEU A 199 7.36 0.74 13.37
N GLY A 200 8.27 -0.18 13.03
CA GLY A 200 8.98 -0.15 11.74
C GLY A 200 8.02 -0.27 10.54
N SER A 201 7.04 -1.17 10.64
CA SER A 201 5.99 -1.33 9.62
C SER A 201 5.09 -0.09 9.54
N ARG A 202 4.72 0.50 10.68
CA ARG A 202 3.96 1.76 10.72
C ARG A 202 4.72 2.90 10.05
N ARG A 203 6.01 3.08 10.33
CA ARG A 203 6.86 4.10 9.68
C ARG A 203 6.90 3.89 8.17
N ALA A 204 7.13 2.65 7.72
CA ALA A 204 7.15 2.33 6.30
C ALA A 204 5.81 2.60 5.59
N LEU A 205 4.68 2.26 6.24
CA LEU A 205 3.35 2.56 5.74
C LEU A 205 3.10 4.07 5.69
N ALA A 206 3.47 4.79 6.74
CA ALA A 206 3.31 6.22 6.85
C ALA A 206 4.06 7.00 5.75
N VAL A 207 5.31 6.63 5.45
CA VAL A 207 6.10 7.22 4.37
C VAL A 207 5.45 6.99 3.00
N ARG A 208 4.91 5.78 2.75
CA ARG A 208 4.20 5.47 1.50
C ARG A 208 2.90 6.26 1.35
N THR A 209 2.15 6.37 2.45
CA THR A 209 0.93 7.19 2.50
C THR A 209 1.27 8.66 2.21
N ALA A 210 2.29 9.21 2.88
CA ALA A 210 2.76 10.58 2.64
C ALA A 210 3.16 10.81 1.18
N HIS A 211 3.94 9.90 0.57
CA HIS A 211 4.31 9.99 -0.84
C HIS A 211 3.10 9.97 -1.78
N SER A 212 2.07 9.19 -1.44
CA SER A 212 0.82 9.14 -2.20
C SER A 212 0.05 10.47 -2.08
N LEU A 213 0.08 11.12 -0.91
CA LEU A 213 -0.51 12.43 -0.68
C LEU A 213 0.26 13.57 -1.35
N ASP A 214 1.58 13.44 -1.53
CA ASP A 214 2.39 14.43 -2.24
C ASP A 214 2.16 14.44 -3.75
N THR A 215 1.61 13.36 -4.31
CA THR A 215 1.46 13.22 -5.76
C THR A 215 0.32 14.11 -6.25
N PRO A 216 0.59 15.19 -7.01
CA PRO A 216 -0.45 16.09 -7.47
C PRO A 216 -1.36 15.37 -8.47
N GLY A 217 -2.66 15.44 -8.22
CA GLY A 217 -3.68 14.89 -9.11
C GLY A 217 -5.05 15.10 -8.49
N ARG A 218 -5.95 15.79 -9.20
CA ARG A 218 -7.35 15.79 -8.79
C ARG A 218 -7.90 14.40 -9.06
N PRO A 219 -8.47 13.73 -8.04
CA PRO A 219 -9.03 12.41 -8.25
C PRO A 219 -10.22 12.52 -9.20
N ASN A 220 -10.39 11.51 -10.05
CA ASN A 220 -11.54 11.43 -10.95
C ASN A 220 -12.82 11.11 -10.18
N THR A 221 -12.68 10.51 -9.00
CA THR A 221 -13.78 10.12 -8.13
C THR A 221 -13.63 10.74 -6.74
N PRO A 222 -14.75 11.17 -6.11
CA PRO A 222 -14.71 11.62 -4.73
C PRO A 222 -14.17 10.49 -3.85
N PRO A 223 -13.41 10.80 -2.79
CA PRO A 223 -12.89 9.79 -1.88
C PRO A 223 -14.04 9.05 -1.19
N VAL A 224 -13.77 7.80 -0.83
CA VAL A 224 -14.67 6.98 -0.03
C VAL A 224 -14.90 7.65 1.33
N LYS A 225 -16.15 7.74 1.77
CA LYS A 225 -16.55 8.35 3.04
C LYS A 225 -16.91 7.28 4.06
N PHE A 226 -16.49 7.49 5.31
CA PHE A 226 -16.74 6.58 6.43
C PHE A 226 -17.56 7.28 7.51
N GLU A 227 -18.40 6.51 8.19
CA GLU A 227 -19.25 6.96 9.28
C GLU A 227 -19.12 6.00 10.48
N GLY A 228 -19.56 6.45 11.66
CA GLY A 228 -19.62 5.62 12.85
C GLY A 228 -18.25 5.04 13.26
N PRO A 229 -18.18 3.75 13.64
CA PRO A 229 -16.95 3.10 14.10
C PRO A 229 -15.80 3.14 13.09
N ALA A 230 -16.08 2.94 11.80
CA ALA A 230 -15.05 2.91 10.75
C ALA A 230 -14.33 4.26 10.61
N ARG A 231 -15.06 5.37 10.80
CA ARG A 231 -14.46 6.72 10.83
C ARG A 231 -13.53 6.91 12.02
N LYS A 232 -13.92 6.43 13.22
CA LYS A 232 -13.09 6.52 14.42
C LYS A 232 -11.80 5.71 14.26
N THR A 233 -11.89 4.51 13.69
CA THR A 233 -10.73 3.67 13.38
C THR A 233 -9.82 4.36 12.37
N LEU A 234 -10.37 4.91 11.28
CA LEU A 234 -9.60 5.67 10.29
C LEU A 234 -8.84 6.83 10.94
N GLN A 235 -9.49 7.62 11.80
CA GLN A 235 -8.87 8.74 12.50
C GLN A 235 -7.73 8.29 13.41
N ARG A 236 -7.97 7.28 14.26
CA ARG A 236 -6.95 6.70 15.14
C ARG A 236 -5.76 6.18 14.34
N ASN A 237 -6.01 5.48 13.24
CA ASN A 237 -4.95 4.96 12.39
C ASN A 237 -4.19 6.08 11.66
N ALA A 238 -4.87 7.13 11.23
CA ALA A 238 -4.22 8.31 10.64
C ALA A 238 -3.28 8.99 11.65
N GLU A 239 -3.69 9.12 12.92
CA GLU A 239 -2.83 9.63 14.00
C GLU A 239 -1.59 8.75 14.21
N LEU A 240 -1.75 7.42 14.25
CA LEU A 240 -0.63 6.47 14.36
C LEU A 240 0.33 6.51 13.16
N LEU A 241 -0.21 6.74 11.95
CA LEU A 241 0.63 6.94 10.78
C LEU A 241 1.36 8.28 10.82
N MET A 242 0.70 9.36 11.26
CA MET A 242 1.36 10.66 11.43
C MET A 242 2.49 10.58 12.46
N GLU A 243 2.31 9.85 13.56
CA GLU A 243 3.37 9.54 14.52
C GLU A 243 4.55 8.83 13.85
N GLY A 244 4.28 7.74 13.11
CA GLY A 244 5.32 7.01 12.38
C GLY A 244 6.04 7.85 11.32
N TRP A 245 5.31 8.71 10.61
CA TRP A 245 5.90 9.64 9.66
C TRP A 245 6.79 10.66 10.38
N PHE A 246 6.32 11.26 11.46
CA PHE A 246 7.06 12.24 12.26
C PHE A 246 8.36 11.66 12.84
N HIS A 247 8.33 10.41 13.33
CA HIS A 247 9.53 9.68 13.72
C HIS A 247 10.56 9.58 12.59
N THR A 248 10.10 9.33 11.36
CA THR A 248 10.99 9.21 10.19
C THR A 248 11.60 10.58 9.87
N GLN A 249 10.77 11.62 9.84
CA GLN A 249 11.23 12.99 9.56
C GLN A 249 12.21 13.49 10.63
N ALA A 250 12.02 13.12 11.90
CA ALA A 250 12.94 13.47 12.98
C ALA A 250 14.34 12.85 12.77
N GLY A 251 14.39 11.61 12.27
CA GLY A 251 15.65 10.97 11.88
C GLY A 251 16.33 11.70 10.71
N ASP A 252 15.56 12.05 9.68
CA ASP A 252 16.07 12.78 8.50
C ASP A 252 16.57 14.19 8.88
N PHE A 253 15.83 14.88 9.75
CA PHE A 253 16.19 16.21 10.26
C PHE A 253 17.48 16.20 11.08
N ASP A 254 17.64 15.22 11.96
CA ASP A 254 18.83 15.07 12.80
C ASP A 254 20.10 14.90 11.95
N GLY A 255 20.01 14.12 10.87
CA GLY A 255 21.11 13.86 9.94
C GLY A 255 21.47 15.02 8.98
N LYS A 256 20.69 16.12 8.96
CA LYS A 256 20.91 17.24 8.03
C LYS A 256 21.92 18.28 8.55
N PRO A 257 22.72 18.90 7.67
CA PRO A 257 23.51 20.08 8.03
C PRO A 257 22.63 21.24 8.50
N THR A 258 23.12 22.07 9.43
CA THR A 258 22.36 23.21 10.01
C THR A 258 21.75 24.13 8.95
N VAL A 259 22.46 24.36 7.84
CA VAL A 259 22.00 25.23 6.74
C VAL A 259 20.79 24.63 6.01
N GLU A 260 20.69 23.30 5.93
CA GLU A 260 19.57 22.61 5.27
C GLU A 260 18.37 22.39 6.20
N LYS A 261 18.57 22.43 7.52
CA LYS A 261 17.51 22.17 8.51
C LYS A 261 16.33 23.14 8.37
N THR A 262 16.60 24.42 8.12
CA THR A 262 15.54 25.43 7.94
C THR A 262 14.71 25.15 6.69
N THR A 263 15.34 24.94 5.54
CA THR A 263 14.65 24.61 4.28
C THR A 263 13.83 23.32 4.43
N PHE A 264 14.41 22.31 5.07
CA PHE A 264 13.71 21.05 5.33
C PHE A 264 12.40 21.26 6.13
N VAL A 265 12.43 22.06 7.19
CA VAL A 265 11.24 22.34 8.01
C VAL A 265 10.19 23.13 7.22
N ILE A 266 10.62 24.10 6.42
CA ILE A 266 9.73 24.86 5.53
C ILE A 266 9.00 23.90 4.57
N ASP A 267 9.75 23.04 3.88
CA ASP A 267 9.19 22.07 2.93
C ASP A 267 8.27 21.06 3.62
N LEU A 268 8.64 20.61 4.82
CA LEU A 268 7.84 19.68 5.62
C LEU A 268 6.49 20.29 5.99
N VAL A 269 6.48 21.53 6.50
CA VAL A 269 5.25 22.25 6.86
C VAL A 269 4.39 22.50 5.61
N ALA A 270 5.00 22.89 4.50
CA ALA A 270 4.30 23.09 3.24
C ALA A 270 3.63 21.81 2.73
N ARG A 271 4.31 20.65 2.82
CA ARG A 271 3.75 19.34 2.45
C ARG A 271 2.54 18.96 3.30
N VAL A 272 2.67 19.06 4.62
CA VAL A 272 1.55 18.75 5.55
C VAL A 272 0.35 19.66 5.28
N LYS A 273 0.60 20.95 5.00
CA LYS A 273 -0.46 21.88 4.59
C LYS A 273 -1.12 21.46 3.27
N ALA A 274 -0.36 20.95 2.31
CA ALA A 274 -0.89 20.53 1.00
C ALA A 274 -1.75 19.25 1.04
N TRP A 275 -1.60 18.41 2.07
CA TRP A 275 -2.29 17.11 2.16
C TRP A 275 -3.79 17.18 2.46
N ASP A 276 -4.34 18.35 2.79
CA ASP A 276 -5.76 18.53 3.17
C ASP A 276 -6.22 17.52 4.25
N LEU A 277 -5.38 17.40 5.30
CA LEU A 277 -5.65 16.59 6.49
C LEU A 277 -7.00 16.85 7.19
N PRO A 278 -7.67 18.02 7.12
CA PRO A 278 -9.02 18.17 7.67
C PRO A 278 -10.00 17.07 7.23
N VAL A 279 -9.91 16.64 5.96
CA VAL A 279 -10.79 15.59 5.42
C VAL A 279 -10.57 14.24 6.13
N LEU A 280 -9.36 14.00 6.64
CA LEU A 280 -8.96 12.75 7.29
C LEU A 280 -9.06 12.80 8.82
N LEU A 281 -8.83 13.97 9.44
CA LEU A 281 -8.66 14.11 10.89
C LEU A 281 -9.81 14.83 11.61
N SER A 282 -10.68 15.56 10.91
CA SER A 282 -11.79 16.29 11.55
C SER A 282 -12.91 15.36 11.99
N ALA A 283 -13.46 15.62 13.18
CA ALA A 283 -14.40 14.77 13.90
C ALA A 283 -15.83 15.32 13.81
N GLY A 284 -16.40 15.30 12.61
CA GLY A 284 -17.76 15.76 12.37
C GLY A 284 -17.80 16.72 11.20
N GLY A 285 -18.78 16.54 10.31
CA GLY A 285 -18.90 17.34 9.09
C GLY A 285 -19.39 18.76 9.31
N SER A 286 -19.00 19.44 10.40
CA SER A 286 -19.30 20.86 10.54
C SER A 286 -18.32 21.67 9.69
N LYS A 287 -18.85 22.61 8.91
CA LYS A 287 -18.06 23.52 8.04
C LYS A 287 -17.10 24.44 8.84
N GLU A 288 -17.14 24.42 10.16
CA GLU A 288 -16.31 25.23 11.06
C GLU A 288 -15.00 24.53 11.47
N GLU A 289 -14.86 23.23 11.20
CA GLU A 289 -13.69 22.39 11.53
C GLU A 289 -12.70 22.21 10.36
N THR A 290 -12.90 22.97 9.27
CA THR A 290 -11.99 23.04 8.10
C THR A 290 -10.89 24.09 8.26
N ASP A 291 -10.78 24.74 9.42
CA ASP A 291 -9.67 25.66 9.69
C ASP A 291 -8.37 24.86 9.89
N GLN A 292 -7.54 24.90 8.85
CA GLN A 292 -6.23 24.27 8.79
C GLN A 292 -5.33 24.67 9.99
N THR A 293 -5.54 25.86 10.55
CA THR A 293 -4.84 26.35 11.74
C THR A 293 -5.17 25.51 12.98
N LYS A 294 -6.45 25.17 13.20
CA LYS A 294 -6.88 24.33 14.33
C LYS A 294 -6.31 22.92 14.24
N ILE A 295 -6.19 22.38 13.03
CA ILE A 295 -5.62 21.05 12.80
C ILE A 295 -4.12 21.05 13.06
N LEU A 296 -3.40 22.09 12.60
CA LEU A 296 -1.98 22.25 12.92
C LEU A 296 -1.76 22.39 14.43
N LEU A 297 -2.65 23.11 15.14
CA LEU A 297 -2.58 23.23 16.61
C LEU A 297 -2.81 21.89 17.30
N ARG A 298 -3.85 21.15 16.92
CA ARG A 298 -4.11 19.80 17.46
C ARG A 298 -2.96 18.83 17.16
N LEU A 299 -2.39 18.90 15.95
CA LEU A 299 -1.21 18.11 15.60
C LEU A 299 -0.01 18.49 16.49
N ASN A 300 0.18 19.76 16.80
CA ASN A 300 1.26 20.21 17.68
C ASN A 300 1.10 19.69 19.13
N GLU A 301 -0.12 19.71 19.68
CA GLU A 301 -0.42 19.09 20.99
C GLU A 301 -0.16 17.57 20.96
N GLN A 302 -0.54 16.92 19.86
CA GLN A 302 -0.36 15.49 19.70
C GLN A 302 1.12 15.09 19.54
N ILE A 303 1.96 15.96 18.97
CA ILE A 303 3.41 15.77 18.85
C ILE A 303 4.06 15.65 20.23
N ASP A 304 3.63 16.43 21.22
CA ASP A 304 4.17 16.32 22.59
C ASP A 304 3.90 14.95 23.21
N VAL A 305 2.69 14.42 23.02
CA VAL A 305 2.33 13.07 23.46
C VAL A 305 3.19 12.00 22.78
N TRP A 306 3.49 12.15 21.48
CA TRP A 306 4.37 11.24 20.75
C TRP A 306 5.82 11.30 21.23
N ILE A 307 6.33 12.51 21.51
CA ILE A 307 7.66 12.73 22.07
C ILE A 307 7.80 12.05 23.44
N GLU A 308 6.80 12.16 24.30
CA GLU A 308 6.84 11.57 25.63
C GLU A 308 6.94 10.04 25.60
N ARG A 309 6.29 9.40 24.61
CA ARG A 309 6.26 7.94 24.43
C ARG A 309 7.47 7.39 23.70
N ALA A 310 8.28 8.23 23.06
CA ALA A 310 9.42 7.81 22.28
C ALA A 310 10.59 7.31 23.14
N GLU A 311 11.37 6.36 22.62
CA GLU A 311 12.62 5.92 23.23
C GLU A 311 13.60 7.10 23.40
N PRO A 312 14.48 7.10 24.42
CA PRO A 312 15.31 8.26 24.77
C PRO A 312 16.11 8.86 23.61
N VAL A 313 16.72 8.01 22.77
CA VAL A 313 17.53 8.45 21.62
C VAL A 313 16.66 9.12 20.55
N VAL A 314 15.44 8.62 20.34
CA VAL A 314 14.51 9.12 19.32
C VAL A 314 13.77 10.36 19.83
N LYS A 315 13.49 10.40 21.13
CA LYS A 315 12.85 11.52 21.84
C LYS A 315 13.58 12.83 21.59
N LEU A 316 14.90 12.86 21.76
CA LEU A 316 15.71 14.06 21.52
C LEU A 316 15.60 14.56 20.08
N LYS A 317 15.61 13.66 19.09
CA LYS A 317 15.48 14.02 17.67
C LYS A 317 14.10 14.58 17.36
N MET A 318 13.06 13.98 17.93
CA MET A 318 11.68 14.44 17.76
C MET A 318 11.45 15.80 18.42
N GLN A 319 12.02 16.04 19.61
CA GLN A 319 12.00 17.34 20.27
C GLN A 319 12.65 18.42 19.40
N ALA A 320 13.85 18.15 18.89
CA ALA A 320 14.57 19.09 18.02
C ALA A 320 13.76 19.45 16.76
N LEU A 321 13.12 18.46 16.12
CA LEU A 321 12.25 18.71 14.97
C LEU A 321 10.98 19.49 15.37
N ALA A 322 10.32 19.11 16.46
CA ALA A 322 9.10 19.77 16.94
C ALA A 322 9.34 21.25 17.24
N ASP A 323 10.44 21.57 17.91
CA ASP A 323 10.81 22.95 18.22
C ASP A 323 11.09 23.76 16.95
N ALA A 324 11.78 23.17 15.98
CA ALA A 324 12.02 23.83 14.69
C ALA A 324 10.70 24.06 13.91
N VAL A 325 9.78 23.10 13.91
CA VAL A 325 8.45 23.25 13.31
C VAL A 325 7.65 24.36 14.00
N ARG A 326 7.63 24.40 15.34
CA ARG A 326 6.94 25.46 16.11
C ARG A 326 7.50 26.84 15.79
N GLN A 327 8.82 26.99 15.75
CA GLN A 327 9.46 28.24 15.35
C GLN A 327 9.02 28.65 13.94
N GLN A 328 8.99 27.72 12.99
CA GLN A 328 8.53 28.00 11.63
C GLN A 328 7.06 28.43 11.58
N LEU A 329 6.16 27.79 12.34
CA LEU A 329 4.75 28.17 12.39
C LEU A 329 4.54 29.57 12.97
N VAL A 330 5.32 29.97 13.98
CA VAL A 330 5.33 31.34 14.52
C VAL A 330 5.81 32.33 13.46
N TRP A 331 6.90 32.02 12.75
CA TRP A 331 7.40 32.86 11.66
C TRP A 331 6.39 33.03 10.52
N ASP A 332 5.71 31.96 10.11
CA ASP A 332 4.65 32.01 9.09
C ASP A 332 3.50 32.92 9.54
N SER A 333 3.10 32.83 10.81
CA SER A 333 2.03 33.65 11.39
C SER A 333 2.41 35.14 11.42
N LEU A 334 3.66 35.45 11.77
CA LEU A 334 4.18 36.83 11.75
C LEU A 334 4.25 37.40 10.33
N LYS A 335 4.70 36.61 9.33
CA LYS A 335 4.74 37.04 7.92
C LYS A 335 3.34 37.39 7.39
N GLY A 336 2.31 36.66 7.81
CA GLY A 336 0.92 36.95 7.46
C GLY A 336 0.39 38.28 8.02
N LEU A 337 1.02 38.84 9.06
CA LEU A 337 0.65 40.12 9.68
C LEU A 337 1.38 41.33 9.07
N VAL A 338 2.50 41.13 8.36
CA VAL A 338 3.28 42.21 7.73
C VAL A 338 2.47 43.03 6.71
N PRO A 339 1.56 42.46 5.89
CA PRO A 339 0.71 43.24 4.99
C PRO A 339 -0.20 44.24 5.73
N PHE A 340 -0.65 43.92 6.95
CA PHE A 340 -1.53 44.79 7.75
C PHE A 340 -0.81 45.99 8.38
N LEU A 341 0.52 45.93 8.48
CA LEU A 341 1.34 47.04 8.99
C LEU A 341 1.87 47.95 7.87
N GLY A 342 1.71 47.53 6.60
CA GLY A 342 2.16 48.27 5.42
C GLY A 342 1.13 49.24 4.82
N GLU A 343 -0.15 49.12 5.17
CA GLU A 343 -1.24 49.96 4.62
C GLU A 343 -1.70 51.10 5.55
N GLN A 344 -1.02 51.36 6.67
CA GLN A 344 -1.25 52.55 7.52
C GLN A 344 -0.27 53.69 7.24
N LYS A 345 0.00 54.02 5.98
CA LYS A 345 0.74 55.24 5.61
C LYS A 345 -0.05 56.16 4.70
#